data_AF-A0A4V1XK40-F1
#
_entry.id   AF-A0A4V1XK40-F1
#
_cell.length_a   1.000
_cell.length_b   1.000
_cell.length_c   1.000
_cell.angle_alpha   90.00
_cell.angle_beta   90.00
_cell.angle_gamma   90.00
#
_symmetry.space_group_name_H-M   'P 1'
#
loop_
_entity.id
_entity.type
_entity.pdbx_description
1 polymer ?
#
loop_
_entity_poly.entity_id
_entity_poly.type
_entity_poly.pdbx_seq_one_letter_code
_entity_poly.pdbx_strand_id
1 'polypeptide(L)'
;MEMDLKAVRNPSIFEYVARNATADPEFRERVWSVPPEAMSWLSLPLEQRPGTWARWRDSVSLDYWIPLRLKFAAPLVHNDTTQGQVLAEQFTEETRATSILTDIYGLERMVAAGVPQGEDITAASWCFWMAKLMDVRKAIVDRFGRYPYCNAIQGLESTEDEKRWLEETNHFGEAPPDVARRVRPVGGRRSGKLDLGGRGASSRNPYLSKS
;
A
#
# COMPACT_ATOMS: atom_id res chain seq x y z
N MET A 1 24.88 -2.65 16.89
CA MET A 1 23.79 -3.50 17.39
C MET A 1 23.08 -4.03 16.16
N GLU A 2 23.39 -5.25 15.75
CA GLU A 2 22.81 -5.89 14.58
C GLU A 2 21.38 -6.30 14.94
N MET A 3 20.38 -5.65 14.33
CA MET A 3 18.98 -5.98 14.55
C MET A 3 18.69 -7.31 13.83
N ASP A 4 18.27 -8.32 14.58
CA ASP A 4 17.82 -9.59 13.99
C ASP A 4 16.57 -9.33 13.15
N LEU A 5 16.72 -9.28 11.83
CA LEU A 5 15.63 -9.07 10.86
C LEU A 5 14.53 -10.15 11.00
N LYS A 6 14.79 -11.28 11.68
CA LYS A 6 13.74 -12.26 12.02
C LYS A 6 12.65 -11.67 12.92
N ALA A 7 12.94 -10.60 13.68
CA ALA A 7 11.98 -9.94 14.56
C ALA A 7 10.92 -9.09 13.82
N VAL A 8 11.14 -8.75 12.55
CA VAL A 8 10.17 -8.00 11.72
C VAL A 8 9.02 -8.91 11.24
N ARG A 9 9.16 -10.23 11.38
CA ARG A 9 8.03 -11.16 11.26
C ARG A 9 7.14 -11.00 12.48
N ASN A 10 6.29 -9.98 12.49
CA ASN A 10 5.27 -9.83 13.54
C ASN A 10 4.26 -10.98 13.38
N PRO A 11 4.33 -12.05 14.19
CA PRO A 11 3.47 -13.21 14.01
C PRO A 11 2.01 -12.82 14.23
N SER A 12 1.77 -11.73 14.97
CA SER A 12 0.43 -11.28 15.33
C SER A 12 -0.39 -10.86 14.13
N ILE A 13 0.21 -10.23 13.10
CA ILE A 13 -0.58 -9.75 11.94
C ILE A 13 -0.91 -10.90 10.99
N PHE A 14 0.05 -11.78 10.70
CA PHE A 14 -0.18 -12.93 9.84
C PHE A 14 -1.13 -13.94 10.48
N GLU A 15 -0.98 -14.22 11.78
CA GLU A 15 -1.92 -15.08 12.49
C GLU A 15 -3.29 -14.42 12.65
N TYR A 16 -3.35 -13.11 12.86
CA TYR A 16 -4.63 -12.39 12.83
C TYR A 16 -5.32 -12.55 11.47
N VAL A 17 -4.61 -12.29 10.38
CA VAL A 17 -5.17 -12.43 9.03
C VAL A 17 -5.57 -13.87 8.75
N ALA A 18 -4.72 -14.85 9.08
CA ALA A 18 -5.03 -16.27 8.89
C ALA A 18 -6.26 -16.70 9.70
N ARG A 19 -6.35 -16.31 10.97
CA ARG A 19 -7.49 -16.62 11.84
C ARG A 19 -8.78 -16.04 11.28
N ASN A 20 -8.78 -14.76 10.92
CA ASN A 20 -10.00 -14.11 10.40
C ASN A 20 -10.36 -14.61 9.00
N ALA A 21 -9.40 -14.84 8.11
CA ALA A 21 -9.66 -15.39 6.77
C ALA A 21 -10.17 -16.84 6.80
N THR A 22 -9.80 -17.61 7.83
CA THR A 22 -10.35 -18.95 8.05
C THR A 22 -11.77 -18.91 8.58
N ALA A 23 -12.07 -17.94 9.46
CA ALA A 23 -13.38 -17.80 10.10
C ALA A 23 -14.43 -17.12 9.21
N ASP A 24 -14.02 -16.19 8.35
CA ASP A 24 -14.90 -15.37 7.50
C ASP A 24 -14.39 -15.36 6.04
N PRO A 25 -15.05 -16.11 5.13
CA PRO A 25 -14.73 -16.07 3.71
C PRO A 25 -14.86 -14.69 3.06
N GLU A 26 -15.77 -13.83 3.53
CA GLU A 26 -15.89 -12.45 3.03
C GLU A 26 -14.73 -11.58 3.51
N PHE A 27 -14.23 -11.78 4.74
CA PHE A 27 -12.99 -11.13 5.20
C PHE A 27 -11.83 -11.53 4.29
N ARG A 28 -11.73 -12.81 3.92
CA ARG A 28 -10.67 -13.31 3.02
C ARG A 28 -10.70 -12.64 1.65
N GLU A 29 -11.88 -12.40 1.08
CA GLU A 29 -11.98 -11.68 -0.20
C GLU A 29 -11.67 -10.18 -0.04
N ARG A 30 -12.16 -9.56 1.04
CA ARG A 30 -12.01 -8.11 1.29
C ARG A 30 -10.61 -7.68 1.67
N VAL A 31 -9.88 -8.48 2.46
CA VAL A 31 -8.56 -8.11 3.02
C VAL A 31 -7.52 -7.86 1.92
N TRP A 32 -7.73 -8.39 0.72
CA TRP A 32 -6.85 -8.22 -0.44
C TRP A 32 -7.42 -7.32 -1.53
N SER A 33 -8.60 -6.72 -1.31
CA SER A 33 -9.20 -5.75 -2.22
C SER A 33 -9.09 -4.36 -1.63
N VAL A 34 -8.78 -3.36 -2.46
CA VAL A 34 -9.03 -1.98 -2.05
C VAL A 34 -10.53 -1.85 -1.82
N PRO A 35 -10.97 -1.38 -0.64
CA PRO A 35 -12.38 -1.16 -0.37
C PRO A 35 -12.97 -0.28 -1.49
N PRO A 36 -14.06 -0.68 -2.17
CA PRO A 36 -14.70 0.14 -3.18
C PRO A 36 -15.00 1.57 -2.69
N GLU A 37 -15.24 1.71 -1.38
CA GLU A 37 -15.43 2.97 -0.68
C GLU A 37 -14.21 3.90 -0.81
N ALA A 38 -13.00 3.36 -0.72
CA ALA A 38 -11.74 4.07 -0.91
C ALA A 38 -11.47 4.45 -2.37
N MET A 39 -12.37 4.10 -3.31
CA MET A 39 -12.37 4.63 -4.67
C MET A 39 -13.54 5.58 -4.90
N SER A 40 -14.69 5.34 -4.25
CA SER A 40 -15.90 6.15 -4.37
C SER A 40 -15.68 7.63 -4.07
N TRP A 41 -14.85 7.95 -3.10
CA TRP A 41 -14.54 9.32 -2.71
C TRP A 41 -13.80 10.15 -3.79
N LEU A 42 -13.11 9.51 -4.75
CA LEU A 42 -12.43 10.20 -5.84
C LEU A 42 -13.44 10.78 -6.84
N SER A 43 -14.68 10.26 -6.83
CA SER A 43 -15.80 10.77 -7.63
C SER A 43 -16.43 12.04 -7.03
N LEU A 44 -16.16 12.36 -5.77
CA LEU A 44 -16.70 13.55 -5.12
C LEU A 44 -16.09 14.84 -5.74
N PRO A 45 -16.81 15.97 -5.69
CA PRO A 45 -16.24 17.28 -5.94
C PRO A 45 -15.01 17.54 -5.07
N LEU A 46 -14.02 18.30 -5.57
CA LEU A 46 -12.71 18.46 -4.92
C LEU A 46 -12.85 18.88 -3.45
N GLU A 47 -13.70 19.86 -3.18
CA GLU A 47 -14.04 20.42 -1.88
C GLU A 47 -14.74 19.41 -0.93
N GLN A 48 -15.31 18.34 -1.47
CA GLN A 48 -15.91 17.26 -0.69
C GLN A 48 -14.99 16.06 -0.52
N ARG A 49 -13.86 15.98 -1.24
CA ARG A 49 -12.93 14.85 -1.12
C ARG A 49 -12.22 14.90 0.25
N PRO A 50 -12.30 13.85 1.07
CA PRO A 50 -11.68 13.82 2.41
C PRO A 50 -10.16 13.84 2.38
N GLY A 51 -9.53 13.58 1.22
CA GLY A 51 -8.09 13.73 1.07
C GLY A 51 -7.61 15.18 0.94
N THR A 52 -8.43 16.10 0.43
CA THR A 52 -7.95 17.42 -0.06
C THR A 52 -7.85 18.47 1.03
N TRP A 53 -6.86 19.36 0.95
CA TRP A 53 -6.72 20.42 1.96
C TRP A 53 -7.90 21.40 1.94
N ALA A 54 -8.47 21.66 0.75
CA ALA A 54 -9.62 22.54 0.56
C ALA A 54 -10.81 22.20 1.46
N ARG A 55 -11.06 20.91 1.72
CA ARG A 55 -12.14 20.46 2.60
C ARG A 55 -11.91 20.79 4.09
N TRP A 56 -10.65 20.80 4.52
CA TRP A 56 -10.28 20.75 5.93
C TRP A 56 -9.75 22.08 6.48
N ARG A 57 -9.21 22.94 5.63
CA ARG A 57 -8.43 24.13 6.02
C ARG A 57 -9.12 25.12 6.95
N ASP A 58 -10.45 25.16 6.94
CA ASP A 58 -11.24 26.06 7.79
C ASP A 58 -11.61 25.43 9.15
N SER A 59 -11.26 24.16 9.38
CA SER A 59 -11.71 23.37 10.54
C SER A 59 -10.60 22.68 11.35
N VAL A 60 -9.43 22.45 10.75
CA VAL A 60 -8.30 21.76 11.38
C VAL A 60 -6.97 22.40 10.97
N SER A 61 -5.91 22.18 11.76
CA SER A 61 -4.56 22.61 11.41
C SER A 61 -3.95 21.73 10.31
N LEU A 62 -2.94 22.26 9.61
CA LEU A 62 -2.18 21.50 8.61
C LEU A 62 -1.52 20.26 9.23
N ASP A 63 -0.95 20.40 10.43
CA ASP A 63 -0.29 19.32 11.17
C ASP A 63 -1.24 18.17 11.53
N TYR A 64 -2.53 18.46 11.70
CA TYR A 64 -3.56 17.43 11.89
C TYR A 64 -3.98 16.80 10.56
N TRP A 65 -4.09 17.59 9.50
CA TRP A 65 -4.55 17.12 8.20
C TRP A 65 -3.55 16.18 7.51
N ILE A 66 -2.24 16.43 7.59
CA ILE A 66 -1.21 15.57 6.98
C ILE A 66 -1.35 14.09 7.41
N PRO A 67 -1.34 13.73 8.71
CA PRO A 67 -1.49 12.34 9.13
C PRO A 67 -2.85 11.75 8.75
N LEU A 68 -3.92 12.56 8.77
CA LEU A 68 -5.22 12.13 8.30
C LEU A 68 -5.21 11.78 6.81
N ARG A 69 -4.59 12.62 5.97
CA ARG A 69 -4.42 12.36 4.54
C ARG A 69 -3.60 11.09 4.31
N LEU A 70 -2.54 10.85 5.08
CA LEU A 70 -1.74 9.62 4.96
C LEU A 70 -2.58 8.36 5.27
N LYS A 71 -3.52 8.41 6.22
CA LYS A 71 -4.46 7.31 6.44
C LYS A 71 -5.37 7.07 5.24
N PHE A 72 -5.76 8.14 4.56
CA PHE A 72 -6.55 8.06 3.35
C PHE A 72 -5.73 7.57 2.13
N ALA A 73 -4.42 7.83 2.09
CA ALA A 73 -3.54 7.27 1.07
C ALA A 73 -3.32 5.76 1.25
N ALA A 74 -3.37 5.24 2.48
CA ALA A 74 -3.00 3.86 2.81
C ALA A 74 -3.68 2.79 1.92
N PRO A 75 -5.01 2.80 1.70
CA PRO A 75 -5.65 1.82 0.82
C PRO A 75 -5.17 1.89 -0.63
N LEU A 76 -4.80 3.08 -1.12
CA LEU A 76 -4.31 3.28 -2.49
C LEU A 76 -2.89 2.73 -2.63
N VAL A 77 -2.01 3.04 -1.69
CA VAL A 77 -0.62 2.55 -1.72
C VAL A 77 -0.52 1.06 -1.42
N HIS A 78 -1.50 0.45 -0.75
CA HIS A 78 -1.56 -1.00 -0.53
C HIS A 78 -2.23 -1.74 -1.69
N ASN A 79 -2.71 -1.02 -2.70
CA ASN A 79 -3.15 -1.61 -3.96
C ASN A 79 -1.92 -2.08 -4.75
N ASP A 80 -1.78 -3.37 -4.95
CA ASP A 80 -0.63 -3.96 -5.65
C ASP A 80 -0.71 -3.81 -7.17
N THR A 81 -1.73 -3.16 -7.72
CA THR A 81 -1.82 -2.91 -9.17
C THR A 81 -1.09 -1.63 -9.57
N THR A 82 -0.53 -1.62 -10.79
CA THR A 82 0.09 -0.41 -11.37
C THR A 82 -0.87 0.77 -11.40
N GLN A 83 -2.14 0.55 -11.77
CA GLN A 83 -3.15 1.62 -11.78
C GLN A 83 -3.43 2.15 -10.37
N GLY A 84 -3.51 1.28 -9.38
CA GLY A 84 -3.63 1.66 -7.97
C GLY A 84 -2.47 2.55 -7.51
N GLN A 85 -1.24 2.20 -7.91
CA GLN A 85 -0.06 3.01 -7.58
C GLN A 85 0.00 4.35 -8.31
N VAL A 86 -0.50 4.46 -9.54
CA VAL A 86 -0.63 5.77 -10.22
C VAL A 86 -1.59 6.68 -9.44
N LEU A 87 -2.71 6.14 -8.96
CA LEU A 87 -3.65 6.90 -8.13
C LEU A 87 -3.03 7.26 -6.78
N ALA A 88 -2.29 6.33 -6.17
CA ALA A 88 -1.59 6.56 -4.92
C ALA A 88 -0.58 7.70 -5.05
N GLU A 89 0.22 7.71 -6.12
CA GLU A 89 1.16 8.78 -6.45
C GLU A 89 0.47 10.14 -6.63
N GLN A 90 -0.57 10.19 -7.45
CA GLN A 90 -1.36 11.43 -7.62
C GLN A 90 -1.92 11.93 -6.29
N PHE A 91 -2.33 11.00 -5.42
CA PHE A 91 -2.85 11.33 -4.10
C PHE A 91 -1.75 11.79 -3.14
N THR A 92 -0.55 11.23 -3.18
CA THR A 92 0.54 11.62 -2.27
C THR A 92 1.28 12.87 -2.71
N GLU A 93 1.20 13.28 -3.98
CA GLU A 93 1.94 14.41 -4.56
C GLU A 93 1.84 15.71 -3.75
N GLU A 94 0.62 16.08 -3.32
CA GLU A 94 0.38 17.32 -2.54
C GLU A 94 1.09 17.31 -1.16
N THR A 95 1.43 16.13 -0.64
CA THR A 95 2.10 15.92 0.64
C THR A 95 3.47 15.26 0.49
N ARG A 96 3.99 15.17 -0.74
CA ARG A 96 5.23 14.48 -1.03
C ARG A 96 6.40 15.30 -0.50
N ALA A 97 7.25 14.65 0.29
CA ALA A 97 8.38 15.31 0.93
C ALA A 97 9.74 14.90 0.34
N THR A 98 9.80 13.84 -0.48
CA THR A 98 11.06 13.29 -1.02
C THR A 98 10.90 12.62 -2.39
N SER A 99 12.02 12.32 -3.06
CA SER A 99 12.07 11.69 -4.39
C SER A 99 12.52 10.22 -4.39
N ILE A 100 12.22 9.45 -3.34
CA ILE A 100 12.71 8.06 -3.14
C ILE A 100 11.96 6.99 -3.97
N LEU A 101 11.28 7.39 -5.04
CA LEU A 101 10.34 6.55 -5.79
C LEU A 101 10.98 5.39 -6.57
N THR A 102 12.31 5.36 -6.67
CA THR A 102 13.04 4.38 -7.48
C THR A 102 13.75 3.30 -6.65
N ASP A 103 13.69 3.36 -5.32
CA ASP A 103 14.42 2.45 -4.45
C ASP A 103 13.60 1.20 -4.10
N ILE A 104 13.82 0.11 -4.84
CA ILE A 104 13.10 -1.17 -4.67
C ILE A 104 13.40 -1.90 -3.34
N TYR A 105 14.42 -1.48 -2.60
CA TYR A 105 14.75 -2.02 -1.27
C TYR A 105 14.40 -1.03 -0.15
N GLY A 106 13.89 0.15 -0.50
CA GLY A 106 13.60 1.22 0.46
C GLY A 106 12.57 0.82 1.51
N LEU A 107 11.53 0.08 1.11
CA LEU A 107 10.48 -0.38 2.02
C LEU A 107 11.02 -1.30 3.11
N GLU A 108 11.77 -2.34 2.74
CA GLU A 108 12.35 -3.30 3.68
C GLU A 108 13.28 -2.58 4.65
N ARG A 109 14.23 -1.78 4.15
CA ARG A 109 15.18 -1.03 4.98
C ARG A 109 14.50 -0.06 5.93
N MET A 110 13.45 0.63 5.48
CA MET A 110 12.70 1.55 6.33
C MET A 110 11.93 0.83 7.44
N VAL A 111 11.30 -0.31 7.13
CA VAL A 111 10.57 -1.09 8.13
C VAL A 111 11.54 -1.76 9.11
N ALA A 112 12.69 -2.25 8.62
CA ALA A 112 13.77 -2.79 9.43
C ALA A 112 14.40 -1.73 10.33
N ALA A 113 14.64 -0.50 9.85
CA ALA A 113 15.10 0.59 10.69
C ALA A 113 14.07 0.97 11.77
N GLY A 114 12.80 0.62 11.55
CA GLY A 114 11.71 0.94 12.42
C GLY A 114 11.22 2.37 12.25
N VAL A 115 10.23 2.67 13.06
CA VAL A 115 9.65 4.01 13.14
C VAL A 115 10.56 4.95 13.91
N PRO A 116 10.49 6.28 13.74
CA PRO A 116 11.24 7.21 14.58
C PRO A 116 10.95 7.00 16.08
N GLN A 117 12.00 6.92 16.91
CA GLN A 117 11.92 6.71 18.37
C GLN A 117 12.78 7.74 19.13
N GLY A 118 12.47 7.95 20.41
CA GLY A 118 13.18 8.88 21.31
C GLY A 118 12.30 10.00 21.87
N GLU A 119 12.82 10.74 22.84
CA GLU A 119 12.12 11.86 23.48
C GLU A 119 11.95 13.06 22.52
N ASP A 120 12.85 13.21 21.55
CA ASP A 120 12.86 14.32 20.58
C ASP A 120 11.99 14.06 19.33
N ILE A 121 11.17 13.01 19.32
CA ILE A 121 10.27 12.73 18.18
C ILE A 121 9.16 13.77 18.12
N THR A 122 9.01 14.37 16.94
CA THR A 122 7.96 15.35 16.65
C THR A 122 6.91 14.75 15.74
N ALA A 123 5.71 15.32 15.72
CA ALA A 123 4.68 14.95 14.75
C ALA A 123 5.18 15.10 13.30
N ALA A 124 6.02 16.10 13.04
CA ALA A 124 6.62 16.33 11.73
C ALA A 124 7.59 15.22 11.32
N SER A 125 8.51 14.81 12.21
CA SER A 125 9.45 13.71 11.89
C SER A 125 8.72 12.38 11.70
N TRP A 126 7.65 12.14 12.47
CA TRP A 126 6.78 10.99 12.29
C TRP A 126 6.03 11.01 10.94
N CYS A 127 5.40 12.14 10.59
CA CYS A 127 4.68 12.28 9.33
C CYS A 127 5.62 12.19 8.12
N PHE A 128 6.83 12.73 8.22
CA PHE A 128 7.85 12.61 7.19
C PHE A 128 8.24 11.14 6.96
N TRP A 129 8.48 10.38 8.04
CA TRP A 129 8.74 8.95 7.93
C TRP A 129 7.57 8.19 7.30
N MET A 130 6.34 8.47 7.71
CA MET A 130 5.13 7.87 7.13
C MET A 130 4.98 8.21 5.64
N ALA A 131 5.21 9.45 5.23
CA ALA A 131 5.15 9.87 3.82
C ALA A 131 6.19 9.12 2.97
N LYS A 132 7.43 9.01 3.46
CA LYS A 132 8.47 8.20 2.81
C LYS A 132 8.06 6.73 2.70
N LEU A 133 7.45 6.17 3.75
CA LEU A 133 6.96 4.78 3.74
C LEU A 133 5.87 4.55 2.67
N MET A 134 5.05 5.57 2.38
CA MET A 134 4.08 5.51 1.28
C MET A 134 4.78 5.49 -0.08
N ASP A 135 5.77 6.36 -0.28
CA ASP A 135 6.47 6.54 -1.55
C ASP A 135 7.31 5.31 -1.97
N VAL A 136 8.01 4.66 -1.03
CA VAL A 136 8.88 3.50 -1.33
C VAL A 136 8.15 2.28 -1.88
N ARG A 137 6.83 2.21 -1.74
CA ARG A 137 6.03 1.09 -2.27
C ARG A 137 5.96 1.09 -3.79
N LYS A 138 5.99 2.26 -4.42
CA LYS A 138 5.83 2.41 -5.87
C LYS A 138 6.95 1.71 -6.63
N ALA A 139 8.19 1.83 -6.18
CA ALA A 139 9.35 1.23 -6.84
C ALA A 139 9.20 -0.28 -7.06
N ILE A 140 8.65 -0.98 -6.05
CA ILE A 140 8.44 -2.43 -6.09
C ILE A 140 7.39 -2.77 -7.16
N VAL A 141 6.26 -2.08 -7.17
CA VAL A 141 5.18 -2.33 -8.15
C VAL A 141 5.59 -1.91 -9.55
N ASP A 142 6.36 -0.84 -9.71
CA ASP A 142 6.89 -0.42 -11.02
C ASP A 142 7.81 -1.48 -11.62
N ARG A 143 8.61 -2.18 -10.79
CA ARG A 143 9.49 -3.26 -11.25
C ARG A 143 8.74 -4.56 -11.52
N PHE A 144 7.90 -5.00 -10.58
CA PHE A 144 7.32 -6.36 -10.61
C PHE A 144 5.85 -6.40 -11.06
N GLY A 145 5.19 -5.25 -11.20
CA GLY A 145 3.76 -5.13 -11.47
C GLY A 145 2.85 -5.52 -10.29
N ARG A 146 3.44 -5.89 -9.14
CA ARG A 146 2.77 -6.34 -7.91
C ARG A 146 3.75 -6.32 -6.72
N TYR A 147 3.29 -6.71 -5.53
CA TYR A 147 4.15 -6.96 -4.37
C TYR A 147 4.57 -8.44 -4.31
N PRO A 148 5.85 -8.78 -4.55
CA PRO A 148 6.29 -10.18 -4.56
C PRO A 148 6.01 -10.93 -3.25
N TYR A 149 6.12 -10.25 -2.12
CA TYR A 149 5.87 -10.82 -0.79
C TYR A 149 4.40 -11.20 -0.54
N CYS A 150 3.47 -10.76 -1.40
CA CYS A 150 2.06 -11.18 -1.37
C CYS A 150 1.77 -12.40 -2.25
N ASN A 151 2.72 -12.89 -3.05
CA ASN A 151 2.44 -13.93 -4.04
C ASN A 151 1.90 -15.22 -3.40
N ALA A 152 2.53 -15.70 -2.32
CA ALA A 152 2.13 -16.95 -1.67
C ALA A 152 0.69 -16.92 -1.12
N ILE A 153 0.30 -15.84 -0.44
CA ILE A 153 -1.04 -15.66 0.13
C ILE A 153 -2.12 -15.47 -0.95
N GLN A 154 -1.76 -14.85 -2.08
CA GLN A 154 -2.64 -14.70 -3.24
C GLN A 154 -2.67 -15.95 -4.12
N GLY A 155 -1.82 -16.94 -3.82
CA GLY A 155 -1.71 -18.16 -4.59
C GLY A 155 -1.08 -17.98 -5.97
N LEU A 156 -0.23 -16.97 -6.12
CA LEU A 156 0.54 -16.68 -7.33
C LEU A 156 1.92 -17.34 -7.24
N GLU A 157 2.44 -17.74 -8.39
CA GLU A 157 3.84 -18.17 -8.50
C GLU A 157 4.74 -16.96 -8.70
N SER A 158 5.84 -16.91 -7.93
CA SER A 158 6.90 -15.91 -8.10
C SER A 158 7.76 -16.27 -9.31
N THR A 159 8.08 -15.27 -10.13
CA THR A 159 9.10 -15.32 -11.17
C THR A 159 10.51 -15.43 -10.57
N GLU A 160 11.51 -15.75 -11.38
CA GLU A 160 12.91 -15.83 -10.91
C GLU A 160 13.46 -14.48 -10.41
N ASP A 161 13.04 -13.35 -11.00
CA ASP A 161 13.45 -12.02 -10.52
C ASP A 161 12.80 -11.70 -9.17
N GLU A 162 11.53 -12.05 -8.99
CA GLU A 162 10.82 -11.89 -7.72
C GLU A 162 11.41 -12.78 -6.61
N LYS A 163 11.79 -14.04 -6.91
CA LYS A 163 12.45 -14.94 -5.95
C LYS A 163 13.78 -14.37 -5.48
N ARG A 164 14.61 -13.87 -6.42
CA ARG A 164 15.89 -13.24 -6.09
C ARG A 164 15.70 -12.02 -5.19
N TRP A 165 14.73 -11.16 -5.51
CA TRP A 165 14.42 -10.01 -4.66
C TRP A 165 13.93 -10.42 -3.27
N LEU A 166 13.13 -11.50 -3.16
CA LEU A 166 12.72 -12.06 -1.87
C LEU A 166 13.93 -12.58 -1.08
N GLU A 167 14.85 -13.30 -1.71
CA GLU A 167 16.08 -13.77 -1.05
C GLU A 167 16.96 -12.61 -0.55
N GLU A 168 17.17 -11.59 -1.40
CA GLU A 168 17.96 -10.39 -1.07
C GLU A 168 17.34 -9.56 0.06
N THR A 169 16.01 -9.56 0.18
CA THR A 169 15.27 -8.91 1.27
C THR A 169 15.02 -9.81 2.47
N ASN A 170 15.66 -10.99 2.52
CA ASN A 170 15.48 -11.98 3.58
C ASN A 170 14.00 -12.35 3.82
N HIS A 171 13.26 -12.49 2.71
CA HIS A 171 11.84 -12.79 2.67
C HIS A 171 10.98 -11.76 3.41
N PHE A 172 11.31 -10.47 3.27
CA PHE A 172 10.61 -9.37 3.91
C PHE A 172 9.11 -9.39 3.58
N GLY A 173 8.27 -9.40 4.62
CA GLY A 173 6.81 -9.38 4.48
C GLY A 173 6.20 -10.65 3.90
N GLU A 174 7.00 -11.67 3.55
CA GLU A 174 6.49 -12.91 3.01
C GLU A 174 5.84 -13.76 4.12
N ALA A 175 4.61 -14.20 3.87
CA ALA A 175 3.91 -15.06 4.81
C ALA A 175 4.56 -16.46 4.86
N PRO A 176 4.68 -17.07 6.06
CA PRO A 176 5.10 -18.46 6.18
C PRO A 176 4.24 -19.41 5.33
N PRO A 177 4.80 -20.51 4.79
CA PRO A 177 4.07 -21.40 3.87
C PRO A 177 2.77 -21.99 4.43
N ASP A 178 2.69 -22.24 5.74
CA ASP A 178 1.50 -22.73 6.42
C ASP A 178 0.41 -21.65 6.53
N VAL A 179 0.79 -20.41 6.83
CA VAL A 179 -0.10 -19.23 6.85
C VAL A 179 -0.64 -19.00 5.45
N ALA A 180 0.24 -18.96 4.44
CA ALA A 180 -0.15 -18.76 3.04
C ALA A 180 -1.16 -19.81 2.59
N ARG A 181 -0.96 -21.09 2.96
CA ARG A 181 -1.89 -22.18 2.65
C ARG A 181 -3.27 -22.00 3.29
N ARG A 182 -3.34 -21.52 4.53
CA ARG A 182 -4.60 -21.25 5.25
C ARG A 182 -5.37 -20.07 4.62
N VAL A 183 -4.65 -19.05 4.16
CA VAL A 183 -5.23 -17.81 3.64
C VAL A 183 -5.59 -17.90 2.16
N ARG A 184 -4.92 -18.77 1.40
CA ARG A 184 -5.12 -18.89 -0.06
C ARG A 184 -6.61 -19.11 -0.41
N PRO A 185 -7.15 -18.39 -1.40
CA PRO A 185 -8.52 -18.62 -1.86
C PRO A 185 -8.72 -20.07 -2.32
N VAL A 186 -9.75 -20.74 -1.79
CA VAL A 186 -10.16 -22.08 -2.23
C VAL A 186 -10.89 -21.94 -3.56
N GLY A 187 -10.29 -22.40 -4.67
CA GLY A 187 -10.95 -22.37 -5.98
C GLY A 187 -10.05 -22.10 -7.20
N GLY A 188 -8.80 -21.65 -6.99
CA GLY A 188 -7.79 -21.62 -8.05
C GLY A 188 -8.02 -20.59 -9.17
N ARG A 189 -7.11 -19.62 -9.24
CA ARG A 189 -7.04 -18.50 -10.21
C ARG A 189 -8.10 -17.42 -9.98
N ARG A 190 -7.67 -16.28 -9.42
CA ARG A 190 -8.10 -15.00 -9.98
C ARG A 190 -7.69 -15.07 -11.46
N SER A 191 -8.63 -15.38 -12.37
CA SER A 191 -8.37 -15.20 -13.80
C SER A 191 -7.90 -13.76 -13.96
N GLY A 192 -6.70 -13.55 -14.51
CA GLY A 192 -5.90 -12.33 -14.42
C GLY A 192 -6.46 -11.08 -15.11
N LYS A 193 -7.71 -10.74 -14.84
CA LYS A 193 -8.38 -9.50 -15.22
C LYS A 193 -9.43 -9.21 -14.15
N LEU A 194 -9.07 -8.38 -13.18
CA LEU A 194 -10.03 -7.37 -12.75
C LEU A 194 -10.27 -6.50 -13.99
N ASP A 195 -11.23 -6.92 -14.83
CA ASP A 195 -11.82 -6.05 -15.82
C ASP A 195 -12.56 -4.98 -15.01
N LEU A 196 -11.85 -3.90 -14.66
CA LEU A 196 -12.42 -2.69 -14.11
C LEU A 196 -13.28 -2.10 -15.22
N GLY A 197 -14.50 -2.66 -15.35
CA GLY A 197 -15.42 -2.51 -16.46
C GLY A 197 -15.19 -1.24 -17.26
N GLY A 198 -14.44 -1.38 -18.35
CA GLY A 198 -14.34 -0.38 -19.40
C GLY A 198 -15.66 -0.27 -20.16
N ARG A 199 -16.74 0.13 -19.48
CA ARG A 199 -17.93 0.65 -20.16
C ARG A 199 -17.60 2.06 -20.63
N GLY A 200 -17.00 2.15 -21.82
CA GLY A 200 -17.26 3.18 -22.82
C GLY A 200 -17.40 4.65 -22.37
N ALA A 201 -16.64 5.11 -21.37
CA ALA A 201 -16.49 6.53 -21.12
C ALA A 201 -15.31 7.04 -21.94
N SER A 202 -15.61 7.60 -23.12
CA SER A 202 -14.73 8.53 -23.80
C SER A 202 -14.47 9.70 -22.86
N SER A 203 -13.36 9.66 -22.11
CA SER A 203 -12.94 10.77 -21.26
C SER A 203 -11.59 11.29 -21.74
N ARG A 204 -11.64 12.36 -22.53
CA ARG A 204 -10.65 13.42 -22.36
C ARG A 204 -10.60 13.72 -20.87
N ASN A 205 -9.45 13.54 -20.23
CA ASN A 205 -9.24 13.94 -18.85
C ASN A 205 -9.30 15.49 -18.81
N PRO A 206 -10.35 16.11 -18.23
CA PRO A 206 -10.44 17.58 -18.19
C PRO A 206 -9.41 18.22 -17.26
N TYR A 207 -8.62 17.42 -16.54
CA TYR A 207 -7.59 17.89 -15.61
C TYR A 207 -6.17 17.93 -16.20
N LEU A 208 -5.99 17.61 -17.49
CA LEU A 208 -4.69 17.67 -18.19
C LEU A 208 -4.51 18.90 -19.10
N SER A 209 -5.42 19.87 -19.11
CA SER A 209 -5.21 21.15 -19.79
C SER A 209 -4.97 22.26 -18.77
N LYS A 210 -3.72 22.45 -18.37
CA LYS A 210 -3.16 23.73 -17.92
C LYS A 210 -1.66 23.56 -17.66
N SER A 211 -0.88 23.77 -18.72
CA SER A 211 0.47 24.36 -18.74
C SER A 211 0.77 24.68 -20.20
#